data_AF-T2SGY3-F1
#
_entry.id   AF-T2SGY3-F1
#
_cell.length_a   1.000
_cell.length_b   1.000
_cell.length_c   1.000
_cell.angle_alpha   90.00
_cell.angle_beta   90.00
_cell.angle_gamma   90.00
#
_symmetry.space_group_name_H-M   'P 1'
#
loop_
_entity.id
_entity.type
_entity.pdbx_description
1 polymer ?
#
loop_
_entity_poly.entity_id
_entity_poly.type
_entity_poly.pdbx_seq_one_letter_code
_entity_poly.pdbx_strand_id
1 'polypeptide(L)'
;DSDDDLLKGLKIVTSGPSVKERTSTPKEPKEKEDRFKLSFGFRDKDRTSFEIVAEDYTLTDRKSRLGALITPMFFEGSGNQASAIILTALHYAKGLNKHSDAEWRAMIDSRDEEKCELTTLDNLDRVGTTLFCGVIKEYAEGNKEFEKELNDFSPDGFWAMTLPKNKNEAYFVAQLLCDGGINKYGLSCAGLTENLLKDIFNNIGLATAKEVDEHIANLDKEEAELKE
;
A
#
# COMPACT_ATOMS: atom_id res chain seq x y z
N ASP A 1 -15.38 64.64 -11.22
CA ASP A 1 -16.45 63.62 -11.25
C ASP A 1 -16.66 63.08 -12.65
N SER A 2 -15.95 62.01 -12.99
CA SER A 2 -16.38 60.93 -13.90
C SER A 2 -15.17 60.05 -14.18
N ASP A 3 -15.16 58.82 -13.68
CA ASP A 3 -14.35 57.70 -14.19
C ASP A 3 -14.91 56.37 -13.66
N ASP A 4 -16.24 56.26 -13.64
CA ASP A 4 -16.96 55.15 -13.00
C ASP A 4 -17.47 54.09 -14.00
N ASP A 5 -16.83 53.92 -15.16
CA ASP A 5 -17.42 53.09 -16.23
C ASP A 5 -16.46 52.32 -17.16
N LEU A 6 -15.42 51.67 -16.63
CA LEU A 6 -14.54 50.83 -17.47
C LEU A 6 -14.31 49.38 -17.03
N LEU A 7 -14.94 48.89 -15.95
CA LEU A 7 -14.64 47.53 -15.42
C LEU A 7 -15.83 46.59 -15.18
N LYS A 8 -17.06 46.93 -15.61
CA LYS A 8 -18.24 46.07 -15.39
C LYS A 8 -18.34 44.81 -16.31
N GLY A 9 -17.32 44.52 -17.11
CA GLY A 9 -17.34 43.40 -18.07
C GLY A 9 -16.23 42.35 -17.95
N LEU A 10 -15.26 42.50 -17.04
CA LEU A 10 -14.20 41.51 -16.89
C LEU A 10 -14.64 40.42 -15.91
N LYS A 11 -14.87 39.21 -16.43
CA LYS A 11 -15.04 37.99 -15.63
C LYS A 11 -13.76 37.76 -14.84
N ILE A 12 -13.73 38.19 -13.57
CA ILE A 12 -12.67 37.82 -12.63
C ILE A 12 -12.78 36.31 -12.44
N VAL A 13 -11.94 35.58 -13.16
CA VAL A 13 -11.62 34.20 -12.83
C VAL A 13 -10.86 34.28 -11.52
N THR A 14 -11.57 34.12 -10.41
CA THR A 14 -10.95 33.91 -9.10
C THR A 14 -10.11 32.65 -9.21
N SER A 15 -8.80 32.85 -9.36
CA SER A 15 -7.78 31.82 -9.26
C SER A 15 -8.08 30.94 -8.05
N GLY A 16 -8.28 29.65 -8.29
CA GLY A 16 -8.52 28.69 -7.23
C GLY A 16 -7.38 28.67 -6.19
N PRO A 17 -7.62 28.10 -5.00
CA PRO A 17 -6.66 28.12 -3.89
C PRO A 17 -5.28 27.65 -4.32
N SER A 18 -4.25 28.39 -3.92
CA SER A 18 -2.86 28.06 -4.27
C SER A 18 -2.45 26.73 -3.61
N VAL A 19 -1.48 26.03 -4.20
CA VAL A 19 -1.03 24.69 -3.76
C VAL A 19 -0.60 24.64 -2.28
N LYS A 20 -0.28 25.79 -1.66
CA LYS A 20 0.04 25.89 -0.22
C LYS A 20 -1.19 25.86 0.70
N GLU A 21 -2.39 26.15 0.22
CA GLU A 21 -3.63 26.14 1.03
C GLU A 21 -4.35 24.80 1.02
N ARG A 22 -3.90 23.83 0.21
CA ARG A 22 -4.45 22.46 0.22
C ARG A 22 -3.89 21.57 1.34
N THR A 23 -2.88 22.02 2.08
CA THR A 23 -2.19 21.22 3.12
C THR A 23 -2.41 21.72 4.55
N SER A 24 -3.26 22.73 4.79
CA SER A 24 -3.65 23.10 6.14
C SER A 24 -4.83 22.23 6.62
N THR A 25 -4.50 21.33 7.54
CA THR A 25 -5.35 20.49 8.41
C THR A 25 -6.76 21.03 8.75
N PRO A 26 -7.78 20.16 8.89
CA PRO A 26 -8.88 20.40 9.81
C PRO A 26 -8.47 19.97 11.24
N LYS A 27 -8.51 20.90 12.19
CA LYS A 27 -8.44 20.61 13.63
C LYS A 27 -9.78 20.03 14.14
N GLU A 28 -9.69 18.80 14.66
CA GLU A 28 -10.47 18.19 15.76
C GLU A 28 -11.95 17.77 15.53
N PRO A 29 -12.49 16.74 16.23
CA PRO A 29 -12.10 16.22 17.55
C PRO A 29 -11.34 14.87 17.57
N LYS A 30 -10.52 14.73 18.61
CA LYS A 30 -9.67 13.58 19.00
C LYS A 30 -10.44 12.30 19.42
N GLU A 31 -11.66 12.09 18.92
CA GLU A 31 -12.51 10.93 19.26
C GLU A 31 -12.85 10.03 18.05
N LYS A 32 -12.13 10.17 16.93
CA LYS A 32 -12.21 9.22 15.80
C LYS A 32 -10.91 8.43 15.64
N GLU A 33 -10.46 7.81 16.72
CA GLU A 33 -9.37 6.82 16.66
C GLU A 33 -9.86 5.39 16.33
N ASP A 34 -11.17 5.18 16.11
CA ASP A 34 -11.77 3.89 15.67
C ASP A 34 -11.93 3.77 14.14
N ARG A 35 -10.85 3.88 13.34
CA ARG A 35 -11.02 4.01 11.87
C ARG A 35 -10.40 2.93 10.98
N PHE A 36 -9.92 1.82 11.54
CA PHE A 36 -9.71 0.61 10.74
C PHE A 36 -11.04 -0.12 10.65
N LYS A 37 -11.64 -0.11 9.45
CA LYS A 37 -12.99 -0.64 9.24
C LYS A 37 -13.07 -2.14 9.53
N LEU A 38 -11.96 -2.86 9.41
CA LEU A 38 -11.62 -4.11 10.09
C LEU A 38 -10.67 -3.77 11.26
N SER A 39 -11.19 -3.65 12.48
CA SER A 39 -10.44 -3.21 13.66
C SER A 39 -9.45 -4.29 14.11
N PHE A 40 -8.24 -4.30 13.57
CA PHE A 40 -7.11 -5.12 14.03
C PHE A 40 -5.97 -4.22 14.53
N GLY A 41 -5.25 -4.70 15.55
CA GLY A 41 -4.11 -4.00 16.14
C GLY A 41 -2.85 -4.85 16.02
N PHE A 42 -1.71 -4.19 15.78
CA PHE A 42 -0.42 -4.85 15.85
C PHE A 42 -0.08 -5.10 17.32
N ARG A 43 0.37 -6.32 17.63
CA ARG A 43 0.74 -6.71 19.00
C ARG A 43 2.03 -6.00 19.42
N ASP A 44 2.23 -5.76 20.72
CA ASP A 44 3.49 -5.16 21.20
C ASP A 44 4.66 -6.15 21.26
N LYS A 45 4.37 -7.46 21.32
CA LYS A 45 5.34 -8.56 21.43
C LYS A 45 4.90 -9.77 20.61
N ASP A 46 5.84 -10.66 20.29
CA ASP A 46 5.63 -11.91 19.55
C ASP A 46 4.95 -11.71 18.18
N ARG A 47 5.30 -10.60 17.53
CA ARG A 47 4.84 -10.25 16.19
C ARG A 47 5.54 -11.10 15.14
N THR A 48 4.80 -11.46 14.11
CA THR A 48 5.36 -12.04 12.89
C THR A 48 6.15 -10.97 12.12
N SER A 49 7.06 -11.41 11.26
CA SER A 49 7.83 -10.51 10.39
C SER A 49 6.88 -9.77 9.44
N PHE A 50 5.83 -10.46 8.97
CA PHE A 50 4.72 -9.86 8.25
C PHE A 50 4.08 -8.73 9.06
N GLU A 51 3.69 -8.98 10.32
CA GLU A 51 3.10 -7.94 11.18
C GLU A 51 4.02 -6.74 11.37
N ILE A 52 5.34 -6.94 11.50
CA ILE A 52 6.31 -5.84 11.65
C ILE A 52 6.34 -4.97 10.38
N VAL A 53 6.46 -5.59 9.20
CA VAL A 53 6.49 -4.85 7.92
C VAL A 53 5.13 -4.20 7.63
N ALA A 54 4.04 -4.89 7.93
CA ALA A 54 2.69 -4.37 7.80
C ALA A 54 2.48 -3.15 8.71
N GLU A 55 2.92 -3.22 9.97
CA GLU A 55 2.87 -2.10 10.91
C GLU A 55 3.70 -0.92 10.39
N ASP A 56 4.96 -1.15 10.03
CA ASP A 56 5.85 -0.11 9.52
C ASP A 56 5.27 0.57 8.27
N TYR A 57 4.72 -0.21 7.33
CA TYR A 57 3.99 0.31 6.18
C TYR A 57 2.78 1.17 6.57
N THR A 58 2.01 0.76 7.58
CA THR A 58 0.82 1.49 8.01
C THR A 58 1.16 2.80 8.74
N LEU A 59 2.25 2.82 9.51
CA LEU A 59 2.64 3.93 10.37
C LEU A 59 3.57 4.93 9.68
N THR A 60 4.43 4.48 8.76
CA THR A 60 5.40 5.34 8.06
C THR A 60 4.70 6.44 7.26
N ASP A 61 5.33 7.62 7.18
CA ASP A 61 4.84 8.74 6.37
C ASP A 61 4.63 8.34 4.92
N ARG A 62 3.54 8.83 4.30
CA ARG A 62 3.12 8.45 2.94
C ARG A 62 4.28 8.44 1.93
N LYS A 63 5.17 9.44 1.99
CA LYS A 63 6.29 9.62 1.06
C LYS A 63 7.43 8.60 1.21
N SER A 64 7.47 7.86 2.32
CA SER A 64 8.56 6.93 2.65
C SER A 64 8.11 5.46 2.62
N ARG A 65 6.80 5.19 2.51
CA ARG A 65 6.23 3.83 2.56
C ARG A 65 6.72 2.90 1.47
N LEU A 66 6.88 3.40 0.26
CA LEU A 66 7.41 2.55 -0.82
C LEU A 66 8.85 2.12 -0.49
N GLY A 67 9.64 3.01 0.10
CA GLY A 67 10.96 2.67 0.64
C GLY A 67 10.88 1.59 1.72
N ALA A 68 9.99 1.76 2.70
CA ALA A 68 9.75 0.78 3.77
C ALA A 68 9.39 -0.62 3.23
N LEU A 69 8.56 -0.71 2.18
CA LEU A 69 8.22 -1.99 1.53
C LEU A 69 9.36 -2.57 0.71
N ILE A 70 10.22 -1.74 0.14
CA ILE A 70 11.33 -2.17 -0.71
C ILE A 70 12.50 -2.71 0.14
N THR A 71 12.73 -2.15 1.32
CA THR A 71 13.86 -2.53 2.20
C THR A 71 13.92 -4.04 2.49
N PRO A 72 12.86 -4.73 2.91
CA PRO A 72 12.89 -6.17 3.14
C PRO A 72 13.27 -7.00 1.90
N MET A 73 13.00 -6.50 0.69
CA MET A 73 13.30 -7.23 -0.55
C MET A 73 14.79 -7.17 -0.95
N PHE A 74 15.53 -6.13 -0.54
CA PHE A 74 16.93 -5.94 -0.92
C PHE A 74 17.95 -6.47 0.10
N PHE A 75 17.56 -6.58 1.37
CA PHE A 75 18.47 -6.95 2.45
C PHE A 75 18.25 -8.35 3.02
N GLU A 76 17.64 -9.26 2.24
CA GLU A 76 17.28 -10.63 2.67
C GLU A 76 16.53 -10.66 4.02
N GLY A 77 15.74 -9.61 4.27
CA GLY A 77 15.04 -9.43 5.53
C GLY A 77 13.79 -10.30 5.62
N SER A 78 13.48 -10.79 6.82
CA SER A 78 12.19 -11.40 7.12
C SER A 78 11.05 -10.40 6.83
N GLY A 79 9.92 -10.88 6.30
CA GLY A 79 8.78 -10.03 5.94
C GLY A 79 8.73 -9.59 4.47
N ASN A 80 9.57 -10.16 3.60
CA ASN A 80 9.47 -9.99 2.15
C ASN A 80 8.11 -10.44 1.58
N GLN A 81 7.42 -11.38 2.24
CA GLN A 81 6.06 -11.77 1.88
C GLN A 81 5.07 -10.62 2.05
N ALA A 82 5.17 -9.86 3.15
CA ALA A 82 4.36 -8.65 3.36
C ALA A 82 4.62 -7.63 2.25
N SER A 83 5.88 -7.35 1.95
CA SER A 83 6.24 -6.44 0.86
C SER A 83 5.62 -6.85 -0.48
N ALA A 84 5.78 -8.12 -0.87
CA ALA A 84 5.23 -8.63 -2.13
C ALA A 84 3.71 -8.51 -2.18
N ILE A 85 3.02 -8.96 -1.12
CA ILE A 85 1.56 -8.96 -1.03
C ILE A 85 1.01 -7.52 -1.07
N ILE A 86 1.60 -6.60 -0.29
CA ILE A 86 1.18 -5.20 -0.26
C ILE A 86 1.40 -4.54 -1.63
N LEU A 87 2.58 -4.72 -2.23
CA LEU A 87 2.88 -4.14 -3.54
C LEU A 87 1.95 -4.68 -4.63
N THR A 88 1.63 -5.98 -4.61
CA THR A 88 0.66 -6.58 -5.55
C THR A 88 -0.73 -6.00 -5.35
N ALA A 89 -1.23 -5.90 -4.12
CA ALA A 89 -2.54 -5.31 -3.85
C ALA A 89 -2.61 -3.85 -4.33
N LEU A 90 -1.55 -3.05 -4.08
CA LEU A 90 -1.45 -1.67 -4.55
C LEU A 90 -1.44 -1.56 -6.09
N HIS A 91 -0.74 -2.48 -6.77
CA HIS A 91 -0.70 -2.52 -8.23
C HIS A 91 -2.09 -2.79 -8.83
N TYR A 92 -2.82 -3.74 -8.27
CA TYR A 92 -4.14 -4.17 -8.75
C TYR A 92 -5.32 -3.44 -8.11
N ALA A 93 -5.04 -2.39 -7.35
CA ALA A 93 -6.01 -1.75 -6.47
C ALA A 93 -7.29 -1.23 -7.16
N LYS A 94 -7.25 -0.95 -8.47
CA LYS A 94 -8.44 -0.56 -9.26
C LYS A 94 -9.46 -1.68 -9.46
N GLY A 95 -9.01 -2.94 -9.47
CA GLY A 95 -9.86 -4.13 -9.65
C GLY A 95 -10.27 -4.79 -8.34
N LEU A 96 -9.73 -4.33 -7.21
CA LEU A 96 -10.09 -4.79 -5.87
C LEU A 96 -11.41 -4.15 -5.40
N ASN A 97 -11.75 -4.24 -4.12
CA ASN A 97 -13.01 -3.75 -3.55
C ASN A 97 -14.27 -4.42 -4.12
N LYS A 98 -14.23 -5.75 -4.34
CA LYS A 98 -15.40 -6.49 -4.82
C LYS A 98 -16.34 -6.93 -3.70
N HIS A 99 -15.83 -7.03 -2.47
CA HIS A 99 -16.59 -7.28 -1.25
C HIS A 99 -16.27 -6.23 -0.19
N SER A 100 -17.27 -5.93 0.63
CA SER A 100 -17.22 -4.95 1.71
C SER A 100 -16.45 -5.45 2.93
N ASP A 101 -15.97 -4.53 3.77
CA ASP A 101 -15.34 -4.85 5.05
C ASP A 101 -16.21 -5.76 5.94
N ALA A 102 -17.53 -5.63 5.85
CA ALA A 102 -18.48 -6.43 6.61
C ALA A 102 -18.52 -7.89 6.13
N GLU A 103 -18.49 -8.12 4.81
CA GLU A 103 -18.45 -9.46 4.23
C GLU A 103 -17.15 -10.18 4.57
N TRP A 104 -16.02 -9.49 4.43
CA TRP A 104 -14.71 -10.02 4.83
C TRP A 104 -14.65 -10.33 6.33
N ARG A 105 -15.12 -9.41 7.19
CA ARG A 105 -15.17 -9.64 8.63
C ARG A 105 -16.03 -10.86 8.97
N ALA A 106 -17.24 -10.94 8.41
CA ALA A 106 -18.16 -12.04 8.66
C ALA A 106 -17.55 -13.40 8.24
N MET A 107 -16.89 -13.46 7.09
CA MET A 107 -16.20 -14.68 6.64
C MET A 107 -15.03 -15.05 7.57
N ILE A 108 -14.16 -14.10 7.91
CA ILE A 108 -13.01 -14.35 8.80
C ILE A 108 -13.45 -14.75 10.22
N ASP A 109 -14.56 -14.21 10.71
CA ASP A 109 -15.09 -14.52 12.05
C ASP A 109 -15.85 -15.85 12.11
N SER A 110 -16.36 -16.34 10.98
CA SER A 110 -17.15 -17.58 10.93
C SER A 110 -16.39 -18.79 10.36
N ARG A 111 -15.21 -18.59 9.77
CA ARG A 111 -14.39 -19.66 9.19
C ARG A 111 -13.90 -20.66 10.24
N ASP A 112 -13.63 -21.86 9.78
CA ASP A 112 -12.98 -22.91 10.58
C ASP A 112 -11.45 -22.76 10.53
N GLU A 113 -10.85 -22.25 11.61
CA GLU A 113 -9.39 -22.05 11.70
C GLU A 113 -8.60 -23.36 11.58
N GLU A 114 -9.21 -24.53 11.83
CA GLU A 114 -8.52 -25.80 11.62
C GLU A 114 -8.33 -26.14 10.15
N LYS A 115 -9.17 -25.60 9.27
CA LYS A 115 -9.07 -25.76 7.82
C LYS A 115 -8.13 -24.76 7.14
N CYS A 116 -7.66 -23.74 7.85
CA CYS A 116 -6.71 -22.80 7.25
C CYS A 116 -5.37 -23.49 6.96
N GLU A 117 -4.91 -23.39 5.71
CA GLU A 117 -3.70 -24.06 5.22
C GLU A 117 -2.41 -23.40 5.74
N LEU A 118 -2.50 -22.12 6.11
CA LEU A 118 -1.36 -21.31 6.57
C LEU A 118 -1.57 -20.90 8.02
N THR A 119 -0.55 -21.04 8.87
CA THR A 119 -0.60 -20.45 10.21
C THR A 119 -0.27 -18.96 10.19
N THR A 120 0.68 -18.55 9.36
CA THR A 120 1.12 -17.17 9.08
C THR A 120 1.63 -17.07 7.64
N LEU A 121 1.55 -15.88 7.04
CA LEU A 121 2.12 -15.56 5.74
C LEU A 121 3.66 -15.60 5.75
N ASP A 122 4.30 -15.51 6.93
CA ASP A 122 5.76 -15.69 7.07
C ASP A 122 6.22 -17.09 6.63
N ASN A 123 5.33 -18.08 6.64
CA ASN A 123 5.65 -19.45 6.23
C ASN A 123 5.66 -19.63 4.71
N LEU A 124 5.18 -18.64 3.95
CA LEU A 124 5.20 -18.72 2.50
C LEU A 124 6.64 -18.60 2.02
N ASP A 125 7.08 -19.62 1.28
CA ASP A 125 8.31 -19.55 0.51
C ASP A 125 8.12 -18.65 -0.72
N ARG A 126 9.15 -18.56 -1.57
CA ARG A 126 9.09 -17.77 -2.80
C ARG A 126 7.92 -18.18 -3.71
N VAL A 127 7.63 -19.49 -3.81
CA VAL A 127 6.60 -20.01 -4.70
C VAL A 127 5.22 -19.72 -4.12
N GLY A 128 4.99 -20.04 -2.85
CA GLY A 128 3.75 -19.75 -2.14
C GLY A 128 3.42 -18.26 -2.14
N THR A 129 4.42 -17.40 -1.92
CA THR A 129 4.25 -15.94 -2.00
C THR A 129 3.83 -15.51 -3.41
N THR A 130 4.49 -16.05 -4.45
CA THR A 130 4.15 -15.73 -5.84
C THR A 130 2.73 -16.18 -6.19
N LEU A 131 2.32 -17.37 -5.75
CA LEU A 131 0.97 -17.89 -5.97
C LEU A 131 -0.08 -17.02 -5.26
N PHE A 132 0.17 -16.62 -4.01
CA PHE A 132 -0.72 -15.74 -3.28
C PHE A 132 -0.87 -14.37 -3.96
N CYS A 133 0.23 -13.78 -4.44
CA CYS A 133 0.18 -12.58 -5.28
C CYS A 133 -0.63 -12.82 -6.57
N GLY A 134 -0.49 -13.99 -7.20
CA GLY A 134 -1.28 -14.39 -8.37
C GLY A 134 -2.78 -14.43 -8.06
N VAL A 135 -3.18 -15.00 -6.92
CA VAL A 135 -4.58 -15.02 -6.47
C VAL A 135 -5.15 -13.61 -6.33
N ILE A 136 -4.40 -12.66 -5.75
CA ILE A 136 -4.81 -11.25 -5.64
C ILE A 136 -5.04 -10.65 -7.04
N LYS A 137 -4.13 -10.91 -7.98
CA LYS A 137 -4.26 -10.48 -9.38
C LYS A 137 -5.54 -11.05 -10.01
N GLU A 138 -5.73 -12.36 -9.97
CA GLU A 138 -6.89 -13.01 -10.60
C GLU A 138 -8.21 -12.56 -9.98
N TYR A 139 -8.22 -12.37 -8.65
CA TYR A 139 -9.35 -11.79 -7.93
C TYR A 139 -9.65 -10.37 -8.41
N ALA A 140 -8.64 -9.50 -8.54
CA ALA A 140 -8.81 -8.14 -9.01
C ALA A 140 -9.27 -8.06 -10.47
N GLU A 141 -8.66 -8.84 -11.36
CA GLU A 141 -8.98 -8.89 -12.80
C GLU A 141 -10.36 -9.53 -13.06
N GLY A 142 -10.91 -10.28 -12.10
CA GLY A 142 -12.17 -10.98 -12.27
C GLY A 142 -12.06 -12.08 -13.32
N ASN A 143 -10.98 -12.86 -13.24
CA ASN A 143 -10.77 -13.95 -14.18
C ASN A 143 -11.94 -14.95 -14.08
N LYS A 144 -12.63 -15.16 -15.21
CA LYS A 144 -13.81 -16.02 -15.32
C LYS A 144 -13.57 -17.48 -14.93
N GLU A 145 -12.33 -17.95 -15.04
CA GLU A 145 -11.95 -19.30 -14.62
C GLU A 145 -12.08 -19.48 -13.11
N PHE A 146 -11.63 -18.47 -12.35
CA PHE A 146 -11.60 -18.51 -10.88
C PHE A 146 -12.70 -17.66 -10.22
N GLU A 147 -13.52 -16.94 -11.00
CA GLU A 147 -14.51 -16.01 -10.50
C GLU A 147 -15.45 -16.65 -9.48
N LYS A 148 -15.95 -17.87 -9.75
CA LYS A 148 -16.84 -18.56 -8.82
C LYS A 148 -16.14 -18.90 -7.49
N GLU A 149 -14.89 -19.34 -7.56
CA GLU A 149 -14.10 -19.78 -6.39
C GLU A 149 -13.65 -18.59 -5.54
N LEU A 150 -13.12 -17.53 -6.17
CA LEU A 150 -12.56 -16.36 -5.48
C LEU A 150 -13.64 -15.40 -4.95
N ASN A 151 -14.90 -15.54 -5.41
CA ASN A 151 -16.05 -14.82 -4.84
C ASN A 151 -16.90 -15.72 -3.92
N ASP A 152 -16.44 -16.93 -3.58
CA ASP A 152 -17.10 -17.77 -2.59
C ASP A 152 -16.67 -17.36 -1.17
N PHE A 153 -17.57 -16.66 -0.47
CA PHE A 153 -17.37 -16.15 0.90
C PHE A 153 -18.06 -17.03 1.96
N SER A 154 -18.36 -18.29 1.63
CA SER A 154 -18.79 -19.25 2.64
C SER A 154 -17.68 -19.49 3.69
N PRO A 155 -18.02 -20.01 4.90
CA PRO A 155 -17.04 -20.32 5.94
C PRO A 155 -15.96 -21.35 5.55
N ASP A 156 -16.15 -22.05 4.44
CA ASP A 156 -15.23 -23.03 3.83
C ASP A 156 -14.83 -22.66 2.39
N GLY A 157 -15.13 -21.43 1.96
CA GLY A 157 -14.73 -20.91 0.66
C GLY A 157 -13.23 -20.69 0.55
N PHE A 158 -12.76 -20.34 -0.64
CA PHE A 158 -11.33 -20.19 -0.94
C PHE A 158 -10.61 -19.29 0.09
N TRP A 159 -11.12 -18.07 0.29
CA TRP A 159 -10.48 -17.12 1.20
C TRP A 159 -10.52 -17.55 2.67
N ALA A 160 -11.53 -18.35 3.07
CA ALA A 160 -11.63 -18.87 4.42
C ALA A 160 -10.48 -19.85 4.74
N MET A 161 -10.08 -20.66 3.74
CA MET A 161 -9.01 -21.66 3.88
C MET A 161 -7.62 -21.09 3.58
N THR A 162 -7.51 -20.16 2.63
CA THR A 162 -6.22 -19.64 2.15
C THR A 162 -5.69 -18.44 2.96
N LEU A 163 -6.55 -17.65 3.63
CA LEU A 163 -6.08 -16.64 4.58
C LEU A 163 -5.47 -17.31 5.83
N PRO A 164 -4.38 -16.76 6.41
CA PRO A 164 -3.68 -17.40 7.51
C PRO A 164 -4.54 -17.52 8.78
N LYS A 165 -4.24 -18.51 9.64
CA LYS A 165 -4.82 -18.65 10.99
C LYS A 165 -4.57 -17.41 11.84
N ASN A 166 -3.42 -16.75 11.66
CA ASN A 166 -3.16 -15.47 12.29
C ASN A 166 -4.21 -14.43 11.85
N LYS A 167 -5.14 -14.15 12.77
CA LYS A 167 -6.30 -13.30 12.54
C LYS A 167 -5.92 -11.85 12.19
N ASN A 168 -4.82 -11.33 12.74
CA ASN A 168 -4.32 -9.99 12.40
C ASN A 168 -3.85 -9.92 10.95
N GLU A 169 -3.10 -10.92 10.50
CA GLU A 169 -2.63 -11.00 9.11
C GLU A 169 -3.81 -11.20 8.15
N ALA A 170 -4.78 -12.04 8.51
CA ALA A 170 -6.00 -12.25 7.73
C ALA A 170 -6.80 -10.95 7.55
N TYR A 171 -7.03 -10.20 8.64
CA TYR A 171 -7.71 -8.91 8.56
C TYR A 171 -6.89 -7.85 7.82
N PHE A 172 -5.57 -7.87 7.96
CA PHE A 172 -4.71 -6.99 7.18
C PHE A 172 -4.83 -7.30 5.69
N VAL A 173 -4.74 -8.57 5.26
CA VAL A 173 -4.95 -8.88 3.84
C VAL A 173 -6.36 -8.51 3.39
N ALA A 174 -7.39 -8.82 4.18
CA ALA A 174 -8.76 -8.45 3.83
C ALA A 174 -8.94 -6.94 3.65
N GLN A 175 -8.38 -6.11 4.53
CA GLN A 175 -8.46 -4.65 4.40
C GLN A 175 -7.70 -4.15 3.16
N LEU A 176 -6.57 -4.76 2.79
CA LEU A 176 -5.89 -4.48 1.51
C LEU A 176 -6.80 -4.75 0.32
N LEU A 177 -7.53 -5.87 0.35
CA LEU A 177 -8.43 -6.30 -0.71
C LEU A 177 -9.75 -5.50 -0.76
N CYS A 178 -10.20 -4.97 0.38
CA CYS A 178 -11.37 -4.07 0.47
C CYS A 178 -11.07 -2.70 -0.13
N ASP A 179 -9.98 -2.05 0.26
CA ASP A 179 -9.76 -0.63 -0.06
C ASP A 179 -8.68 -0.41 -1.14
N GLY A 180 -8.02 -1.47 -1.62
CA GLY A 180 -6.89 -1.37 -2.53
C GLY A 180 -5.63 -0.79 -1.87
N GLY A 181 -5.57 -0.81 -0.54
CA GLY A 181 -4.48 -0.28 0.29
C GLY A 181 -4.93 -0.05 1.74
N ILE A 182 -4.00 -0.15 2.71
CA ILE A 182 -4.28 0.12 4.13
C ILE A 182 -3.54 1.38 4.56
N ASN A 183 -4.27 2.34 5.12
CA ASN A 183 -3.63 3.53 5.65
C ASN A 183 -4.48 4.23 6.73
N LYS A 184 -3.88 4.49 7.89
CA LYS A 184 -4.37 5.45 8.89
C LYS A 184 -4.58 6.87 8.33
N TYR A 185 -3.86 7.20 7.25
CA TYR A 185 -3.82 8.48 6.53
C TYR A 185 -4.41 8.44 5.10
N GLY A 186 -5.19 7.41 4.73
CA GLY A 186 -5.94 7.36 3.46
C GLY A 186 -5.10 7.20 2.17
N LEU A 187 -4.51 6.02 1.95
CA LEU A 187 -4.06 5.59 0.63
C LEU A 187 -5.16 4.72 0.02
N SER A 188 -6.24 5.37 -0.40
CA SER A 188 -6.90 4.90 -1.61
C SER A 188 -5.90 5.02 -2.77
N CYS A 189 -6.02 4.18 -3.81
CA CYS A 189 -5.22 4.19 -5.04
C CYS A 189 -5.08 5.57 -5.71
N ALA A 190 -5.92 6.54 -5.33
CA ALA A 190 -5.78 7.96 -5.69
C ALA A 190 -4.40 8.56 -5.37
N GLY A 191 -3.60 7.92 -4.50
CA GLY A 191 -2.27 8.37 -4.13
C GLY A 191 -1.10 7.79 -4.91
N LEU A 192 -1.27 6.68 -5.64
CA LEU A 192 -0.28 6.10 -6.57
C LEU A 192 -0.51 6.63 -7.99
N THR A 193 -0.52 7.95 -8.15
CA THR A 193 -0.59 8.60 -9.47
C THR A 193 0.83 8.76 -10.05
N GLU A 194 0.96 9.18 -11.32
CA GLU A 194 2.26 9.36 -11.99
C GLU A 194 3.26 10.24 -11.21
N ASN A 195 2.78 11.08 -10.28
CA ASN A 195 3.63 11.93 -9.45
C ASN A 195 4.16 11.23 -8.18
N LEU A 196 3.69 10.03 -7.85
CA LEU A 196 4.17 9.28 -6.68
C LEU A 196 5.69 9.15 -6.72
N LEU A 197 6.24 8.70 -7.85
CA LEU A 197 7.69 8.55 -8.02
C LEU A 197 8.43 9.86 -7.75
N LYS A 198 7.92 11.01 -8.23
CA LYS A 198 8.51 12.32 -7.94
C LYS A 198 8.44 12.68 -6.47
N ASP A 199 7.33 12.35 -5.81
CA ASP A 199 7.09 12.67 -4.39
C ASP A 199 7.95 11.78 -3.45
N ILE A 200 8.29 10.56 -3.87
CA ILE A 200 9.09 9.62 -3.08
C ILE A 200 10.58 9.64 -3.44
N PHE A 201 10.97 10.03 -4.66
CA PHE A 201 12.36 9.95 -5.16
C PHE A 201 13.39 10.52 -4.17
N ASN A 202 13.14 11.74 -3.67
CA ASN A 202 14.02 12.41 -2.71
C ASN A 202 13.99 11.79 -1.30
N ASN A 203 13.01 10.92 -1.00
CA ASN A 203 12.82 10.30 0.32
C ASN A 203 13.27 8.83 0.36
N ILE A 204 13.47 8.16 -0.79
CA ILE A 204 13.97 6.77 -0.82
C ILE A 204 15.51 6.70 -0.69
N GLY A 205 16.20 7.85 -0.60
CA GLY A 205 17.66 7.89 -0.53
C GLY A 205 18.35 7.31 -1.77
N LEU A 206 17.64 7.24 -2.90
CA LEU A 206 18.20 6.82 -4.18
C LEU A 206 19.04 7.97 -4.75
N ALA A 207 20.25 7.65 -5.20
CA ALA A 207 21.09 8.60 -5.90
C ALA A 207 20.35 9.13 -7.13
N THR A 208 20.36 10.46 -7.30
CA THR A 208 19.85 11.10 -8.49
C THR A 208 20.67 10.67 -9.71
N ALA A 209 20.08 10.71 -10.91
CA ALA A 209 20.83 10.43 -12.14
C ALA A 209 22.11 11.27 -12.24
N LYS A 210 22.05 12.52 -11.76
CA LYS A 210 23.20 13.42 -11.71
C LYS A 210 24.29 12.96 -10.73
N GLU A 211 23.91 12.50 -9.54
CA GLU A 211 24.87 11.97 -8.55
C GLU A 211 25.53 10.68 -9.06
N VAL A 212 24.78 9.83 -9.78
CA VAL A 212 25.32 8.64 -10.44
C VAL A 212 26.27 9.02 -11.57
N ASP A 213 25.89 9.96 -12.43
CA ASP A 213 26.73 10.44 -13.53
C ASP A 213 28.02 11.09 -13.01
N GLU A 214 27.96 11.89 -11.94
CA GLU A 214 29.14 12.48 -11.28
C GLU A 214 30.03 11.39 -10.66
N HIS A 215 29.46 10.36 -10.05
CA HIS A 215 30.22 9.24 -9.52
C HIS A 215 30.92 8.42 -10.63
N ILE A 216 30.23 8.11 -11.72
CA ILE A 216 30.78 7.41 -12.88
C ILE A 216 31.91 8.24 -13.51
N ALA A 217 31.69 9.54 -13.71
CA ALA A 217 32.71 10.43 -14.27
C ALA A 217 33.97 10.54 -13.39
N ASN A 218 33.83 10.44 -12.07
CA ASN A 218 34.97 10.41 -11.15
C ASN A 218 35.71 9.07 -11.21
N LEU A 219 35.01 7.94 -11.32
CA LEU A 219 35.62 6.62 -11.52
C LEU A 219 36.41 6.55 -12.84
N ASP A 220 35.85 7.09 -13.93
CA ASP A 220 36.53 7.14 -15.23
C ASP A 220 37.80 8.01 -15.19
N LYS A 221 37.79 9.10 -14.40
CA LYS A 221 38.97 9.93 -14.16
C LYS A 221 40.03 9.22 -13.33
N GLU A 222 39.64 8.58 -12.22
CA GLU A 222 40.56 7.81 -11.40
C GLU A 222 41.20 6.67 -12.20
N GLU A 223 40.43 5.99 -13.08
CA GLU A 223 40.96 4.94 -13.95
C GLU A 223 41.91 5.49 -15.05
N ALA A 224 41.67 6.71 -15.54
CA ALA A 224 42.56 7.39 -16.48
C ALA A 224 43.87 7.83 -15.82
N GLU A 225 43.81 8.35 -14.59
CA GLU A 225 44.99 8.77 -13.80
C GLU A 225 45.84 7.58 -13.32
N LEU A 226 45.26 6.38 -13.20
CA LEU A 226 45.99 5.14 -12.88
C LEU A 226 46.69 4.50 -14.09
N LYS A 227 46.40 4.96 -15.32
CA LYS A 227 46.97 4.44 -16.58
C LYS A 227 48.06 5.34 -17.17
N GLU A 228 48.31 6.52 -16.60
CA GLU A 228 49.50 7.35 -16.83
C GLU A 228 50.64 6.99 -15.87
#